data_AF-A0A1G7UJI4-F1
#
_entry.id   AF-A0A1G7UJI4-F1
#
_cell.length_a   1.000
_cell.length_b   1.000
_cell.length_c   1.000
_cell.angle_alpha   90.00
_cell.angle_beta   90.00
_cell.angle_gamma   90.00
#
_symmetry.space_group_name_H-M   'P 1'
#
loop_
_entity.id
_entity.type
_entity.pdbx_description
1 polymer ?
#
loop_
_entity_poly.entity_id
_entity_poly.type
_entity_poly.pdbx_seq_one_letter_code
_entity_poly.pdbx_strand_id
1 'polypeptide(L)'
;MRINKLTDYSVVVLVDMTRNPQVRSAHQIAAETGVPLPTVAKIMKALTRDGLVVSQRGAAGGYALGRLPERITVADMIQAIEGPIALTSCVGEAEHECGIGPICPMQGQWHRVNDAVRQALGAVTLAEMAGGGPPLADHNRPVAAPPMAATG
;
A
#
# COMPACT_ATOMS: atom_id res chain seq x y z
N MET A 1 -12.95 6.10 -2.07
CA MET A 1 -11.77 5.85 -1.23
C MET A 1 -10.79 7.00 -1.43
N ARG A 2 -10.27 7.59 -0.36
CA ARG A 2 -9.22 8.62 -0.42
C ARG A 2 -8.07 8.12 0.43
N ILE A 3 -6.89 8.05 -0.16
CA ILE A 3 -5.66 7.68 0.55
C ILE A 3 -5.28 8.83 1.48
N ASN A 4 -4.80 8.50 2.68
CA ASN A 4 -4.42 9.51 3.66
C ASN A 4 -3.03 10.10 3.34
N LYS A 5 -2.77 11.31 3.87
CA LYS A 5 -1.50 12.01 3.64
C LYS A 5 -0.26 11.23 4.14
N LEU A 6 -0.42 10.40 5.18
CA LEU A 6 0.68 9.61 5.72
C LEU A 6 1.13 8.54 4.73
N THR A 7 0.19 7.94 4.01
CA THR A 7 0.46 6.97 2.94
C THR A 7 1.10 7.65 1.75
N ASP A 8 0.61 8.82 1.32
CA ASP A 8 1.24 9.62 0.26
C ASP A 8 2.71 9.91 0.60
N TYR A 9 3.00 10.34 1.84
CA TYR A 9 4.37 10.55 2.29
C TYR A 9 5.18 9.27 2.38
N SER A 10 4.57 8.13 2.71
CA SER A 10 5.27 6.85 2.74
C SER A 10 5.77 6.44 1.36
N VAL A 11 5.00 6.72 0.31
CA VAL A 11 5.40 6.48 -1.08
C VAL A 11 6.60 7.35 -1.44
N VAL A 12 6.56 8.65 -1.11
CA VAL A 12 7.70 9.57 -1.34
C VAL A 12 8.97 9.04 -0.68
N VAL A 13 8.86 8.61 0.58
CA VAL A 13 9.97 8.06 1.36
C VAL A 13 10.50 6.75 0.76
N LEU A 14 9.61 5.84 0.36
CA LEU A 14 10.02 4.55 -0.22
C LEU A 14 10.63 4.70 -1.63
N VAL A 15 10.15 5.64 -2.44
CA VAL A 15 10.75 5.96 -3.75
C VAL A 15 12.15 6.54 -3.56
N ASP A 16 12.33 7.43 -2.59
CA ASP A 16 13.66 7.93 -2.23
C ASP A 16 14.58 6.78 -1.75
N MET A 17 14.12 5.91 -0.86
CA MET A 17 14.88 4.73 -0.43
C MET A 17 15.22 3.76 -1.56
N THR A 18 14.40 3.70 -2.60
CA THR A 18 14.68 2.91 -3.80
C THR A 18 15.82 3.52 -4.63
N ARG A 19 15.85 4.84 -4.75
CA ARG A 19 16.91 5.58 -5.48
C ARG A 19 18.21 5.69 -4.70
N ASN A 20 18.12 5.63 -3.38
CA ASN A 20 19.21 5.78 -2.42
C ASN A 20 19.24 4.54 -1.50
N PRO A 21 19.74 3.37 -1.98
CA PRO A 21 19.59 2.07 -1.31
C PRO A 21 20.49 1.88 -0.09
N GLN A 22 21.40 2.81 0.19
CA GLN A 22 22.24 2.80 1.39
C GLN A 22 21.41 2.94 2.67
N VAL A 23 21.90 2.35 3.76
CA VAL A 23 21.30 2.48 5.09
C VAL A 23 21.34 3.94 5.53
N ARG A 24 20.18 4.50 5.85
CA ARG A 24 20.05 5.92 6.26
C ARG A 24 19.21 6.05 7.52
N SER A 25 19.61 6.97 8.39
CA SER A 25 18.82 7.36 9.55
C SER A 25 17.52 8.06 9.13
N ALA A 26 16.52 8.07 10.03
CA ALA A 26 15.29 8.85 9.79
C ALA A 26 15.56 10.35 9.57
N HIS A 27 16.63 10.89 10.17
CA HIS A 27 17.05 12.29 9.95
C HIS A 27 17.52 12.53 8.52
N GLN A 28 18.36 11.65 7.98
CA GLN A 28 18.82 11.75 6.59
C GLN A 28 17.66 11.62 5.61
N ILE A 29 16.78 10.62 5.81
CA ILE A 29 15.59 10.43 4.97
C ILE A 29 14.68 11.67 5.03
N ALA A 30 14.44 12.24 6.22
CA ALA A 30 13.64 13.46 6.36
C ALA A 30 14.27 14.67 5.65
N ALA A 31 15.59 14.83 5.74
CA ALA A 31 16.31 15.91 5.08
C ALA A 31 16.26 15.79 3.55
N GLU A 32 16.41 14.58 3.01
CA GLU A 32 16.42 14.33 1.56
C GLU A 32 15.01 14.41 0.94
N THR A 33 13.99 13.94 1.64
CA THR A 33 12.59 13.91 1.14
C THR A 33 11.80 15.18 1.44
N GLY A 34 12.25 16.00 2.39
CA GLY A 34 11.50 17.14 2.91
C GLY A 34 10.28 16.76 3.78
N VAL A 35 10.05 15.46 4.02
CA VAL A 35 8.97 15.00 4.91
C VAL A 35 9.39 15.27 6.36
N PRO A 36 8.53 15.86 7.21
CA PRO A 36 8.88 16.16 8.59
C PRO A 36 9.38 14.92 9.34
N LEU A 37 10.48 15.07 10.09
CA LEU A 37 11.09 13.97 10.84
C LEU A 37 10.12 13.16 11.72
N PRO A 38 9.18 13.76 12.48
CA PRO A 38 8.21 12.98 13.24
C PRO A 38 7.32 12.11 12.35
N THR A 39 6.99 12.59 11.16
CA THR A 39 6.22 11.86 10.14
C THR A 39 7.05 10.71 9.57
N VAL A 40 8.31 10.94 9.21
CA VAL A 40 9.23 9.88 8.75
C VAL A 40 9.39 8.80 9.82
N ALA A 41 9.59 9.18 11.08
CA ALA A 41 9.70 8.22 12.18
C ALA A 41 8.43 7.37 12.35
N LYS A 42 7.25 7.99 12.23
CA LYS A 42 5.96 7.28 12.25
C LYS A 42 5.81 6.31 11.09
N ILE A 43 6.16 6.75 9.87
CA ILE A 43 6.16 5.91 8.66
C ILE A 43 7.11 4.73 8.84
N MET A 44 8.36 4.97 9.23
CA MET A 44 9.37 3.92 9.43
C MET A 44 8.91 2.87 10.44
N LYS A 45 8.31 3.29 11.55
CA LYS A 45 7.74 2.37 12.54
C LYS A 45 6.66 1.48 11.94
N ALA A 46 5.73 2.05 11.18
CA ALA A 46 4.65 1.32 10.54
C ALA A 46 5.16 0.34 9.47
N LEU A 47 6.06 0.79 8.59
CA LEU A 47 6.66 -0.04 7.55
C LEU A 47 7.55 -1.16 8.12
N THR A 48 8.24 -0.91 9.24
CA THR A 48 9.08 -1.92 9.91
C THR A 48 8.24 -3.06 10.47
N ARG A 49 7.07 -2.74 11.05
CA ARG A 49 6.13 -3.73 11.61
C ARG A 49 5.70 -4.76 10.56
N ASP A 50 5.50 -4.32 9.32
CA ASP A 50 5.02 -5.17 8.22
C ASP A 50 6.18 -5.68 7.32
N GLY A 51 7.44 -5.41 7.71
CA GLY A 51 8.64 -5.91 7.05
C GLY A 51 8.91 -5.31 5.66
N LEU A 52 8.33 -4.14 5.37
CA LEU A 52 8.60 -3.38 4.14
C LEU A 52 9.95 -2.66 4.21
N VAL A 53 10.34 -2.25 5.41
CA VAL A 53 11.68 -1.73 5.72
C VAL A 53 12.26 -2.51 6.89
N VAL A 54 13.58 -2.55 6.97
CA VAL A 54 14.31 -3.13 8.10
C VAL A 54 15.07 -2.03 8.82
N SER A 55 15.11 -2.13 10.16
CA SER A 55 15.89 -1.22 11.00
C SER A 55 17.19 -1.89 11.44
N GLN A 56 18.29 -1.14 11.34
CA GLN A 56 19.61 -1.55 11.82
C GLN A 56 19.99 -0.71 13.02
N ARG A 57 20.47 -1.34 14.09
CA ARG A 57 20.91 -0.66 15.33
C ARG A 57 22.40 -0.32 15.26
N GLY A 58 22.83 0.64 16.08
CA GLY A 58 24.24 1.04 16.24
C GLY A 58 24.55 2.42 15.67
N ALA A 59 25.82 2.84 15.77
CA ALA A 59 26.26 4.18 15.37
C ALA A 59 26.11 4.47 13.86
N ALA A 60 26.17 3.43 13.02
CA ALA A 60 25.88 3.48 11.59
C ALA A 60 24.48 2.91 11.24
N GLY A 61 23.59 2.83 12.24
CA GLY A 61 22.25 2.29 12.09
C GLY A 61 21.32 3.19 11.28
N GLY A 62 20.16 2.64 10.92
CA GLY A 62 19.19 3.33 10.07
C GLY A 62 18.18 2.37 9.48
N TYR A 63 17.62 2.75 8.34
CA TYR A 63 16.60 2.00 7.63
C TYR A 63 17.10 1.64 6.23
N ALA A 64 16.67 0.48 5.75
CA ALA A 64 16.81 0.02 4.38
C ALA A 64 15.52 -0.70 3.96
N LEU A 65 15.30 -0.88 2.65
CA LEU A 65 14.17 -1.69 2.17
C LEU A 65 14.33 -3.14 2.67
N GLY A 66 13.25 -3.71 3.18
CA GLY A 66 13.21 -5.09 3.66
C GLY A 66 12.99 -6.11 2.55
N ARG A 67 12.56 -5.64 1.36
CA ARG A 67 12.27 -6.44 0.18
C ARG A 67 12.73 -5.67 -1.06
N LEU A 68 12.90 -6.39 -2.16
CA LEU A 68 13.16 -5.76 -3.47
C LEU A 68 11.98 -4.85 -3.87
N PRO A 69 12.22 -3.68 -4.51
CA PRO A 69 11.16 -2.75 -4.92
C PRO A 69 10.08 -3.37 -5.82
N GLU A 70 10.42 -4.37 -6.62
CA GLU A 70 9.50 -5.12 -7.50
C GLU A 70 8.56 -6.03 -6.72
N ARG A 71 8.83 -6.27 -5.43
CA ARG A 71 8.03 -7.10 -4.51
C ARG A 71 7.30 -6.29 -3.46
N ILE A 72 7.30 -4.96 -3.59
CA ILE A 72 6.56 -4.05 -2.72
C ILE A 72 5.49 -3.40 -3.57
N THR A 73 4.21 -3.63 -3.25
CA THR A 73 3.08 -3.09 -4.01
C THR A 73 2.48 -1.87 -3.32
N VAL A 74 1.68 -1.09 -4.05
CA VAL A 74 0.88 0.00 -3.46
C VAL A 74 -0.10 -0.55 -2.42
N ALA A 75 -0.65 -1.74 -2.63
CA ALA A 75 -1.48 -2.41 -1.64
C ALA A 75 -0.72 -2.68 -0.32
N ASP A 76 0.52 -3.16 -0.39
CA ASP A 76 1.35 -3.39 0.81
C ASP A 76 1.62 -2.08 1.57
N MET A 77 1.92 -1.00 0.84
CA MET A 77 2.18 0.32 1.43
C MET A 77 0.93 0.86 2.16
N ILE A 78 -0.25 0.79 1.52
CA ILE A 78 -1.52 1.18 2.14
C ILE A 78 -1.79 0.30 3.37
N GLN A 79 -1.61 -1.01 3.25
CA GLN A 79 -1.87 -1.93 4.35
C GLN A 79 -0.99 -1.64 5.57
N ALA A 80 0.28 -1.32 5.37
CA ALA A 80 1.19 -1.00 6.46
C ALA A 80 0.87 0.33 7.15
N ILE A 81 0.40 1.33 6.41
CA ILE A 81 0.15 2.67 6.95
C ILE A 81 -1.28 2.83 7.50
N GLU A 82 -2.28 2.31 6.78
CA GLU A 82 -3.71 2.51 7.07
C GLU A 82 -4.40 1.27 7.63
N GLY A 83 -3.83 0.08 7.42
CA GLY A 83 -4.47 -1.19 7.74
C GLY A 83 -5.24 -1.79 6.54
N PRO A 84 -6.14 -2.76 6.79
CA PRO A 84 -6.79 -3.50 5.72
C PRO A 84 -7.51 -2.60 4.71
N ILE A 85 -7.30 -2.86 3.42
CA ILE A 85 -8.04 -2.19 2.33
C ILE A 85 -9.48 -2.72 2.31
N ALA A 86 -10.40 -1.95 2.87
CA ALA A 86 -11.82 -2.23 2.90
C ALA A 86 -12.60 -0.98 2.50
N LEU A 87 -13.29 -1.03 1.35
CA LEU A 87 -14.08 0.10 0.85
C LEU A 87 -15.32 0.40 1.71
N THR A 88 -15.85 -0.63 2.34
CA THR A 88 -17.04 -0.57 3.20
C THR A 88 -16.81 -1.44 4.43
N SER A 89 -17.56 -1.16 5.50
CA SER A 89 -17.50 -1.94 6.74
C SER A 89 -17.91 -3.41 6.55
N CYS A 90 -18.67 -3.72 5.49
CA CYS A 90 -19.10 -5.08 5.19
C CYS A 90 -18.07 -5.96 4.47
N VAL A 91 -16.86 -5.45 4.16
CA VAL A 91 -15.83 -6.18 3.38
C VAL A 91 -14.52 -6.37 4.18
N GLY A 92 -14.57 -6.21 5.51
CA GLY A 92 -13.44 -6.43 6.40
C GLY A 92 -13.43 -7.81 7.06
N GLU A 93 -12.27 -8.24 7.54
CA GLU A 93 -12.11 -9.44 8.39
C GLU A 93 -12.74 -9.26 9.79
N ALA A 94 -12.95 -8.01 10.20
CA ALA A 94 -13.70 -7.72 11.41
C ALA A 94 -15.19 -7.96 11.13
N GLU A 95 -15.76 -8.98 11.75
CA GLU A 95 -17.20 -9.23 11.82
C GLU A 95 -17.93 -7.95 12.26
N HIS A 96 -18.33 -7.14 11.29
CA HIS A 96 -19.25 -6.06 11.54
C HIS A 96 -20.63 -6.69 11.56
N GLU A 97 -21.27 -6.69 12.73
CA GLU A 97 -22.72 -6.89 12.85
C GLU A 97 -23.42 -5.75 12.11
N CYS A 98 -23.53 -5.90 10.80
CA CYS A 98 -24.37 -5.04 9.99
C CYS A 98 -25.82 -5.41 10.31
N GLY A 99 -26.53 -4.54 11.03
CA GLY A 99 -27.91 -4.79 11.47
C GLY A 99 -28.91 -5.07 10.33
N ILE A 100 -28.56 -4.78 9.08
CA ILE A 100 -29.36 -5.10 7.89
C ILE A 100 -28.77 -6.22 7.03
N GLY A 101 -27.67 -6.84 7.45
CA GLY A 101 -26.95 -7.89 6.71
C GLY A 101 -27.86 -8.96 6.10
N PRO A 102 -28.79 -9.57 6.87
CA PRO A 102 -29.69 -10.62 6.38
C PRO A 102 -30.62 -10.22 5.23
N ILE A 103 -30.89 -8.93 5.05
CA ILE A 103 -31.79 -8.40 4.01
C ILE A 103 -31.08 -7.45 3.05
N CYS A 104 -29.76 -7.33 3.16
CA CYS A 104 -28.98 -6.38 2.37
C CYS A 104 -28.82 -6.91 0.94
N PRO A 105 -29.41 -6.26 -0.08
CA PRO A 105 -29.28 -6.71 -1.47
C PRO A 105 -27.85 -6.56 -2.01
N MET A 106 -27.00 -5.81 -1.30
CA MET A 106 -25.60 -5.55 -1.63
C MET A 106 -24.62 -6.49 -0.92
N GLN A 107 -25.11 -7.45 -0.12
CA GLN A 107 -24.27 -8.46 0.51
C GLN A 107 -23.48 -9.22 -0.56
N GLY A 108 -22.17 -9.41 -0.37
CA GLY A 108 -21.29 -10.06 -1.36
C GLY A 108 -20.89 -9.18 -2.55
N GLN A 109 -21.75 -8.27 -3.04
CA GLN A 109 -21.41 -7.41 -4.18
C GLN A 109 -20.25 -6.46 -3.89
N TRP A 110 -20.19 -5.92 -2.67
CA TRP A 110 -19.08 -5.09 -2.24
C TRP A 110 -17.74 -5.85 -2.15
N HIS A 111 -17.75 -7.17 -1.91
CA HIS A 111 -16.52 -7.98 -1.96
C HIS A 111 -15.89 -7.92 -3.34
N ARG A 112 -16.69 -8.14 -4.40
CA ARG A 112 -16.22 -8.07 -5.78
C ARG A 112 -15.60 -6.72 -6.12
N VAL A 113 -16.22 -5.62 -5.69
CA VAL A 113 -15.69 -4.26 -5.91
C VAL A 113 -14.38 -4.04 -5.14
N ASN A 114 -14.31 -4.49 -3.89
CA ASN A 114 -13.12 -4.38 -3.07
C ASN A 114 -11.95 -5.21 -3.62
N ASP A 115 -12.23 -6.42 -4.11
CA ASP A 115 -11.24 -7.30 -4.73
C ASP A 115 -10.66 -6.66 -5.99
N ALA A 116 -11.49 -6.04 -6.83
CA ALA A 116 -11.02 -5.32 -8.00
C ALA A 116 -10.10 -4.14 -7.62
N VAL A 117 -10.45 -3.38 -6.58
CA VAL A 117 -9.59 -2.29 -6.06
C VAL A 117 -8.29 -2.83 -5.49
N ARG A 118 -8.34 -3.90 -4.67
CA ARG A 118 -7.14 -4.55 -4.12
C ARG A 118 -6.22 -5.07 -5.21
N GLN A 119 -6.76 -5.71 -6.23
CA GLN A 119 -5.99 -6.19 -7.38
C GLN A 119 -5.32 -5.04 -8.14
N ALA A 120 -6.04 -3.95 -8.39
CA ALA A 120 -5.48 -2.78 -9.05
C ALA A 120 -4.31 -2.17 -8.26
N LEU A 121 -4.45 -2.04 -6.93
CA LEU A 121 -3.38 -1.54 -6.06
C LEU A 121 -2.22 -2.53 -5.91
N GLY A 122 -2.50 -3.84 -5.94
CA GLY A 122 -1.50 -4.91 -5.89
C GLY A 122 -0.73 -5.09 -7.20
N ALA A 123 -1.23 -4.55 -8.32
CA ALA A 123 -0.59 -4.62 -9.62
C ALA A 123 0.49 -3.54 -9.83
N VAL A 124 0.54 -2.51 -8.98
CA VAL A 124 1.52 -1.42 -9.07
C VAL A 124 2.58 -1.60 -8.00
N THR A 125 3.84 -1.67 -8.44
CA THR A 125 5.02 -1.90 -7.58
C THR A 125 5.76 -0.60 -7.25
N LEU A 126 6.56 -0.63 -6.19
CA LEU A 126 7.44 0.46 -5.81
C LEU A 126 8.48 0.75 -6.90
N ALA A 127 8.96 -0.29 -7.60
CA ALA A 127 9.87 -0.14 -8.75
C ALA A 127 9.24 0.71 -9.88
N GLU A 128 7.98 0.44 -10.24
CA GLU A 128 7.23 1.24 -11.22
C GLU A 128 7.03 2.68 -10.74
N MET A 129 6.66 2.86 -9.48
CA MET A 129 6.51 4.19 -8.86
C MET A 129 7.82 4.99 -8.85
N ALA A 130 8.97 4.33 -8.73
CA ALA A 130 10.28 4.96 -8.77
C ALA A 130 10.75 5.34 -10.19
N GLY A 131 10.04 4.88 -11.23
CA GLY A 131 10.34 5.09 -12.65
C GLY A 131 11.17 3.98 -13.31
N GLY A 132 11.33 2.82 -12.65
CA GLY A 132 12.16 1.70 -13.11
C GLY A 132 11.40 0.53 -13.76
N GLY A 133 10.07 0.60 -13.85
CA GLY A 133 9.25 -0.45 -14.46
C GLY A 133 9.02 -0.25 -15.96
N PRO A 134 8.62 -1.30 -16.72
CA PRO A 134 8.06 -1.10 -18.05
C PRO A 134 6.89 -0.10 -17.95
N PRO A 135 6.66 0.75 -18.97
CA PRO A 135 5.55 1.69 -18.95
C PRO A 135 4.27 0.92 -18.61
N LEU A 136 3.61 1.36 -17.53
CA LEU A 136 2.31 0.84 -17.09
C LEU A 136 1.47 0.60 -18.35
N ALA A 137 1.12 -0.67 -18.61
CA ALA A 137 0.30 -1.02 -19.76
C ALA A 137 -0.92 -0.08 -19.78
N ASP A 138 -1.26 0.43 -20.97
CA ASP A 138 -2.31 1.44 -21.21
C ASP A 138 -3.46 1.32 -20.20
N HIS A 139 -3.58 2.32 -19.34
CA HIS A 139 -4.54 2.36 -18.23
C HIS A 139 -5.99 2.53 -18.74
N ASN A 140 -6.15 2.75 -20.04
CA ASN A 140 -7.43 2.75 -20.73
C ASN A 140 -7.83 1.36 -21.24
N ARG A 141 -7.03 0.31 -20.96
CA ARG A 141 -7.44 -1.07 -21.25
C ARG A 141 -8.59 -1.43 -20.30
N PRO A 142 -9.78 -1.78 -20.82
CA PRO A 142 -10.90 -2.15 -19.98
C PRO A 142 -10.52 -3.31 -19.07
N VAL A 143 -10.79 -3.16 -17.76
CA VAL A 143 -10.73 -4.27 -16.81
C VAL A 143 -11.65 -5.35 -17.36
N ALA A 144 -11.09 -6.51 -17.71
CA ALA A 144 -11.87 -7.62 -18.23
C ALA A 144 -12.97 -7.95 -17.21
N ALA A 145 -14.23 -7.80 -17.63
CA ALA A 145 -15.36 -8.11 -16.78
C ALA A 145 -15.27 -9.60 -16.37
N PRO A 146 -15.41 -9.93 -15.08
CA PRO A 146 -15.48 -11.33 -14.66
C PRO A 146 -16.60 -12.04 -15.41
N PRO A 147 -16.43 -13.33 -15.76
CA PRO A 147 -17.46 -14.09 -16.46
C PRO A 147 -18.76 -14.02 -15.66
N MET A 148 -19.82 -13.53 -16.29
CA MET A 148 -21.14 -13.57 -15.69
C MET A 148 -21.51 -15.04 -15.51
N ALA A 149 -21.74 -15.46 -14.27
CA ALA A 149 -22.28 -16.77 -13.99
C ALA A 149 -23.61 -16.90 -14.75
N ALA A 150 -23.67 -17.83 -15.69
CA ALA A 150 -24.90 -18.16 -16.38
C ALA A 150 -25.84 -18.82 -15.36
N THR A 151 -26.88 -18.09 -14.95
CA THR A 151 -27.99 -18.65 -14.20
C THR A 151 -28.77 -19.55 -15.16
N GLY A 152 -28.61 -20.86 -14.99
CA GLY A 152 -29.54 -21.87 -15.52
C GLY A 152 -30.70 -22.11 -14.56
#